data_AF-A0A7G5ZD22-F1
#
_entry.id   AF-A0A7G5ZD22-F1
#
_cell.length_a   1.000
_cell.length_b   1.000
_cell.length_c   1.000
_cell.angle_alpha   90.00
_cell.angle_beta   90.00
_cell.angle_gamma   90.00
#
_symmetry.space_group_name_H-M   'P 1'
#
loop_
_entity.id
_entity.type
_entity.pdbx_description
1 polymer ?
#
loop_
_entity_poly.entity_id
_entity_poly.type
_entity_poly.pdbx_seq_one_letter_code
_entity_poly.pdbx_strand_id
1 'polypeptide(L)'
;MPSVGVLVGAELPTGSQALRGVGVRPSLRVVGEWELPGEMQLGVMPGVAVLHERDAERTSYGLLGIALEKSFDARLRGFAELALPHIARSRHGGTEASVGLGAAWLLSKDCQLDTMFSRGLNHRTPYASWTVGLSFRL
;
A
#
# COMPACT_ATOMS: atom_id res chain seq x y z
N MET A 1 -12.31 19.03 0.51
CA MET A 1 -11.83 19.20 1.92
C MET A 1 -10.89 18.06 2.24
N PRO A 2 -9.91 18.18 3.16
CA PRO A 2 -9.07 17.03 3.51
C PRO A 2 -9.86 15.97 4.29
N SER A 3 -9.73 14.71 3.90
CA SER A 3 -10.21 13.56 4.67
C SER A 3 -9.03 12.97 5.46
N VAL A 4 -9.29 12.48 6.67
CA VAL A 4 -8.27 11.78 7.47
C VAL A 4 -8.89 10.52 8.08
N GLY A 5 -8.24 9.39 7.86
CA GLY A 5 -8.57 8.09 8.44
C GLY A 5 -7.41 7.55 9.28
N VAL A 6 -7.72 6.80 10.32
CA VAL A 6 -6.72 6.06 11.10
C VAL A 6 -7.07 4.58 11.02
N LEU A 7 -6.11 3.77 10.60
CA LEU A 7 -6.24 2.33 10.41
C LEU A 7 -5.35 1.60 11.41
N VAL A 8 -5.96 0.70 12.18
CA VAL A 8 -5.26 -0.24 13.05
C VAL A 8 -5.51 -1.64 12.50
N GLY A 9 -4.44 -2.37 12.23
CA GLY A 9 -4.52 -3.74 11.70
C GLY A 9 -3.55 -4.67 12.41
N ALA A 10 -3.85 -5.95 12.41
CA ALA A 10 -2.97 -6.99 12.93
C ALA A 10 -2.97 -8.17 11.96
N GLU A 11 -1.80 -8.52 11.42
CA GLU A 11 -1.66 -9.71 10.59
C GLU A 11 -1.33 -10.92 11.47
N LEU A 12 -2.14 -11.98 11.33
CA LEU A 12 -1.98 -13.21 12.09
C LEU A 12 -1.14 -14.23 11.29
N PRO A 13 -0.28 -15.02 11.96
CA PRO A 13 0.59 -15.99 11.30
C PRO A 13 -0.15 -17.31 10.97
N THR A 14 -1.18 -17.22 10.13
CA THR A 14 -2.03 -18.35 9.71
C THR A 14 -1.44 -19.16 8.55
N GLY A 15 -0.37 -18.67 7.92
CA GLY A 15 0.33 -19.34 6.83
C GLY A 15 1.11 -20.60 7.28
N SER A 16 1.70 -21.30 6.30
CA SER A 16 2.52 -22.49 6.55
C SER A 16 3.73 -22.17 7.42
N GLN A 17 4.13 -23.12 8.29
CA GLN A 17 5.21 -22.90 9.25
C GLN A 17 6.55 -22.51 8.61
N ALA A 18 6.79 -22.92 7.36
CA ALA A 18 8.01 -22.64 6.62
C ALA A 18 8.09 -21.22 6.03
N LEU A 19 6.95 -20.54 5.83
CA LEU A 19 6.88 -19.24 5.14
C LEU A 19 6.29 -18.12 6.01
N ARG A 20 5.69 -18.45 7.17
CA ARG A 20 5.09 -17.45 8.06
C ARG A 20 6.13 -16.71 8.88
N GLY A 21 5.85 -15.42 9.11
CA GLY A 21 6.51 -14.65 10.17
C GLY A 21 6.17 -15.20 11.55
N VAL A 22 6.97 -14.86 12.55
CA VAL A 22 6.76 -15.30 13.93
C VAL A 22 5.85 -14.28 14.63
N GLY A 23 4.77 -14.76 15.22
CA GLY A 23 3.85 -13.91 15.99
C GLY A 23 2.95 -13.00 15.13
N VAL A 24 2.24 -12.12 15.83
CA VAL A 24 1.32 -11.15 15.21
C VAL A 24 2.11 -9.91 14.79
N ARG A 25 1.81 -9.38 13.60
CA ARG A 25 2.36 -8.11 13.10
C ARG A 25 1.31 -7.01 13.20
N PRO A 26 1.27 -6.23 14.30
CA PRO A 26 0.42 -5.06 14.37
C PRO A 26 0.97 -3.95 13.47
N SER A 27 0.07 -3.22 12.84
CA SER A 27 0.35 -2.03 12.04
C SER A 27 -0.62 -0.90 12.40
N LEU A 28 -0.08 0.31 12.47
CA LEU A 28 -0.84 1.54 12.62
C LEU A 28 -0.55 2.39 11.40
N ARG A 29 -1.58 2.85 10.70
CA ARG A 29 -1.47 3.70 9.52
C ARG A 29 -2.41 4.88 9.67
N VAL A 30 -1.96 6.05 9.25
CA VAL A 30 -2.78 7.25 9.13
C VAL A 30 -2.90 7.52 7.65
N VAL A 31 -4.10 7.78 7.16
CA VAL A 31 -4.38 8.12 5.76
C VAL A 31 -4.89 9.54 5.76
N GLY A 32 -4.20 10.44 5.07
CA GLY A 32 -4.73 11.75 4.73
C GLY A 32 -5.02 11.79 3.23
N GLU A 33 -6.17 12.33 2.84
CA GLU A 33 -6.50 12.55 1.44
C GLU A 33 -6.92 14.00 1.21
N TRP A 34 -6.52 14.55 0.08
CA TRP A 34 -6.81 15.92 -0.31
C TRP A 34 -7.36 15.91 -1.73
N GLU A 35 -8.56 16.46 -1.90
CA GLU A 35 -9.11 16.77 -3.22
C GLU A 35 -8.36 17.96 -3.81
N LEU A 36 -7.84 17.78 -5.01
CA LEU A 36 -7.13 18.78 -5.79
C LEU A 36 -8.02 19.26 -6.95
N PRO A 37 -7.81 20.49 -7.46
CA PRO A 37 -8.49 20.95 -8.67
C PRO A 37 -8.25 20.02 -9.87
N GLY A 38 -9.27 19.85 -10.71
CA GLY A 38 -9.16 19.05 -11.94
C GLY A 38 -9.38 17.55 -11.75
N GLU A 39 -10.32 17.17 -10.87
CA GLU A 39 -10.73 15.77 -10.62
C GLU A 39 -9.56 14.90 -10.11
N MET A 40 -8.63 15.52 -9.38
CA MET A 40 -7.46 14.85 -8.81
C MET A 40 -7.61 14.68 -7.29
N GLN A 41 -7.01 13.63 -6.76
CA GLN A 41 -6.98 13.37 -5.33
C GLN A 41 -5.57 12.92 -4.93
N LEU A 42 -4.99 13.57 -3.93
CA LEU A 42 -3.71 13.19 -3.35
C LEU A 42 -3.96 12.46 -2.04
N GLY A 43 -3.47 11.23 -1.90
CA GLY A 43 -3.44 10.45 -0.68
C GLY A 43 -2.02 10.34 -0.12
N VAL A 44 -1.87 10.44 1.20
CA VAL A 44 -0.60 10.19 1.90
C VAL A 44 -0.90 9.26 3.08
N MET A 45 -0.15 8.16 3.16
CA MET A 45 -0.33 7.11 4.15
C MET A 45 0.98 6.81 4.91
N PRO A 46 1.36 7.60 5.92
CA PRO A 46 2.39 7.18 6.87
C PRO A 46 1.88 6.05 7.76
N GLY A 47 2.78 5.14 8.13
CA GLY A 47 2.48 4.07 9.06
C GLY A 47 3.70 3.54 9.79
N VAL A 48 3.44 2.75 10.81
CA VAL A 48 4.45 2.00 11.55
C VAL A 48 3.93 0.59 11.76
N ALA A 49 4.81 -0.39 11.63
CA ALA A 49 4.49 -1.78 11.94
C ALA A 49 5.59 -2.40 12.78
N VAL A 50 5.22 -3.43 13.54
CA VAL A 50 6.13 -4.14 14.43
C VAL A 50 6.27 -5.57 13.95
N LEU A 51 7.51 -6.01 13.75
CA LEU A 51 7.86 -7.38 13.46
C LEU A 51 8.36 -8.06 14.76
N HIS A 52 7.91 -9.29 14.99
CA HIS A 52 8.50 -10.17 15.99
C HIS A 52 9.43 -11.15 15.28
N GLU A 53 10.73 -11.09 15.57
CA GLU A 53 11.68 -12.11 15.14
C GLU A 53 11.76 -13.26 16.16
N ARG A 54 12.17 -14.43 15.67
CA ARG A 54 12.21 -15.69 16.42
C ARG A 54 13.19 -15.66 17.61
N ASP A 55 14.09 -14.67 17.66
CA ASP A 55 15.22 -14.58 18.60
C ASP A 55 15.18 -13.34 19.53
N ALA A 56 13.97 -12.80 19.77
CA ALA A 56 13.64 -11.89 20.88
C ALA A 56 13.87 -10.36 20.76
N GLU A 57 14.13 -9.80 19.58
CA GLU A 57 13.99 -8.33 19.39
C GLU A 57 12.72 -7.95 18.60
N ARG A 58 11.98 -6.97 19.15
CA ARG A 58 10.88 -6.30 18.45
C ARG A 58 11.46 -5.24 17.54
N THR A 59 11.43 -5.47 16.23
CA THR A 59 11.89 -4.48 15.26
C THR A 59 10.69 -3.73 14.70
N SER A 60 10.65 -2.42 14.94
CA SER A 60 9.67 -1.53 14.31
C SER A 60 10.21 -1.01 12.97
N TYR A 61 9.37 -0.97 11.95
CA TYR A 61 9.68 -0.34 10.67
C TYR A 61 8.61 0.68 10.28
N GLY A 62 9.03 1.71 9.55
CA GLY A 62 8.13 2.70 8.99
C GLY A 62 7.53 2.23 7.67
N LEU A 63 6.32 2.67 7.39
CA LEU A 63 5.67 2.59 6.09
C LEU A 63 5.34 4.00 5.63
N LEU A 64 5.44 4.26 4.33
CA LEU A 64 4.94 5.50 3.74
C LEU A 64 4.39 5.20 2.35
N GLY A 65 3.10 5.46 2.14
CA GLY A 65 2.50 5.49 0.82
C GLY A 65 2.17 6.92 0.42
N ILE A 66 2.34 7.25 -0.86
CA ILE A 66 1.85 8.50 -1.45
C ILE A 66 1.15 8.11 -2.74
N ALA A 67 -0.12 8.47 -2.91
CA ALA A 67 -0.90 8.16 -4.09
C ALA A 67 -1.47 9.45 -4.69
N LEU A 68 -1.44 9.56 -6.01
CA LEU A 68 -2.13 10.61 -6.75
C LEU A 68 -3.11 9.95 -7.71
N GLU A 69 -4.40 10.12 -7.45
CA GLU A 69 -5.49 9.68 -8.31
C GLU A 69 -5.96 10.84 -9.19
N LYS A 70 -6.41 10.50 -10.40
CA LYS A 70 -7.09 11.39 -11.33
C LYS A 70 -8.27 10.67 -11.95
N SER A 71 -9.46 11.25 -11.83
CA SER A 71 -10.65 10.78 -12.53
C SER A 71 -10.68 11.39 -13.94
N PHE A 72 -10.74 10.53 -14.96
CA PHE A 72 -10.88 10.95 -16.36
C PHE A 72 -12.34 11.02 -16.78
N ASP A 73 -13.15 10.10 -16.26
CA ASP A 73 -14.59 10.01 -16.50
C ASP A 73 -15.25 9.40 -15.25
N ALA A 74 -16.59 9.39 -15.20
CA ALA A 74 -17.36 8.76 -14.13
C ALA A 74 -17.05 7.27 -13.94
N ARG A 75 -16.45 6.62 -14.96
CA ARG A 75 -16.08 5.21 -14.95
C ARG A 75 -14.59 4.94 -14.93
N LEU A 76 -13.74 5.87 -15.37
CA LEU A 76 -12.30 5.61 -15.52
C LEU A 76 -11.50 6.55 -14.63
N ARG A 77 -10.68 5.94 -13.78
CA ARG A 77 -9.73 6.65 -12.91
C ARG A 77 -8.35 6.08 -13.12
N GLY A 78 -7.35 6.95 -13.21
CA GLY A 78 -5.95 6.57 -13.17
C GLY A 78 -5.35 6.97 -11.83
N PHE A 79 -4.42 6.18 -11.33
CA PHE A 79 -3.70 6.52 -10.11
C PHE A 79 -2.22 6.21 -10.26
N ALA A 80 -1.39 6.97 -9.56
CA ALA A 80 0.03 6.77 -9.42
C ALA A 80 0.34 6.63 -7.94
N GLU A 81 1.17 5.67 -7.56
CA GLU A 81 1.54 5.43 -6.18
C GLU A 81 3.06 5.38 -6.02
N LEU A 82 3.57 6.00 -4.97
CA LEU A 82 4.91 5.80 -4.46
C LEU A 82 4.77 5.12 -3.10
N ALA A 83 5.15 3.85 -3.06
CA ALA A 83 5.12 3.05 -1.85
C ALA A 83 6.53 2.84 -1.31
N LEU A 84 6.71 3.15 -0.05
CA LEU A 84 7.87 2.81 0.77
C LEU A 84 7.39 1.81 1.85
N PRO A 85 7.22 0.53 1.49
CA PRO A 85 6.60 -0.46 2.37
C PRO A 85 7.47 -0.82 3.58
N HIS A 86 8.79 -0.59 3.49
CA HIS A 86 9.72 -0.87 4.56
C HIS A 86 10.77 0.23 4.66
N ILE A 87 10.64 1.09 5.66
CA ILE A 87 11.62 2.11 6.04
C ILE A 87 12.26 1.64 7.35
N ALA A 88 13.37 0.91 7.23
CA ALA A 88 14.19 0.47 8.35
C ALA A 88 15.62 1.03 8.23
N ARG A 89 16.31 1.19 9.36
CA ARG A 89 17.75 1.56 9.35
C ARG A 89 18.52 0.57 8.48
N SER A 90 19.56 1.06 7.77
CA SER A 90 20.39 0.24 6.84
C SER A 90 20.93 -1.07 7.45
N ARG A 91 21.07 -1.11 8.78
CA ARG A 91 21.50 -2.28 9.56
C ARG A 91 20.41 -3.37 9.77
N HIS A 92 19.15 -3.11 9.44
CA HIS A 92 17.97 -3.98 9.69
C HIS A 92 17.09 -4.19 8.43
N GLY A 93 17.67 -4.20 7.22
CA GLY A 93 16.91 -4.50 5.98
C GLY A 93 16.79 -3.34 4.99
N GLY A 94 17.06 -2.11 5.41
CA GLY A 94 17.13 -0.90 4.56
C GLY A 94 15.78 -0.39 4.06
N THR A 95 15.81 0.53 3.09
CA THR A 95 14.60 1.17 2.54
C THR A 95 14.15 0.51 1.26
N GLU A 96 12.96 -0.06 1.28
CA GLU A 96 12.25 -0.49 0.08
C GLU A 96 11.43 0.67 -0.47
N ALA A 97 11.55 0.90 -1.77
CA ALA A 97 10.77 1.89 -2.50
C ALA A 97 10.30 1.27 -3.82
N SER A 98 9.05 1.53 -4.16
CA SER A 98 8.43 1.11 -5.40
C SER A 98 7.51 2.20 -5.90
N VAL A 99 7.45 2.36 -7.21
CA VAL A 99 6.49 3.26 -7.86
C VAL A 99 5.51 2.42 -8.66
N GLY A 100 4.23 2.74 -8.57
CA GLY A 100 3.14 2.10 -9.26
C GLY A 100 2.34 3.08 -10.09
N LEU A 101 1.79 2.57 -11.18
CA LEU A 101 0.79 3.25 -11.99
C LEU A 101 -0.34 2.26 -12.21
N GLY A 102 -1.56 2.71 -12.01
CA GLY A 102 -2.73 1.88 -12.17
C GLY A 102 -3.90 2.64 -12.75
N ALA A 103 -4.91 1.87 -13.10
CA ALA A 103 -6.19 2.37 -13.53
C ALA A 103 -7.30 1.52 -12.92
N ALA A 104 -8.37 2.19 -12.51
CA ALA A 104 -9.61 1.58 -12.08
C ALA A 104 -10.69 1.92 -13.10
N TRP A 105 -11.33 0.88 -13.63
CA TRP A 105 -12.44 1.00 -14.57
C TRP A 105 -13.71 0.39 -13.97
N LEU A 106 -14.71 1.23 -13.78
CA LEU A 106 -16.06 0.87 -13.41
C LEU A 106 -16.79 0.25 -14.63
N LEU A 107 -16.92 -1.08 -14.64
CA LEU A 107 -17.67 -1.82 -15.66
C LEU A 107 -19.18 -1.59 -15.52
N SER A 108 -19.66 -1.57 -14.27
CA SER A 108 -21.04 -1.27 -13.90
C SER A 108 -21.06 -0.60 -12.52
N LYS A 109 -22.20 -0.05 -12.08
CA LYS A 109 -22.32 0.59 -10.75
C LYS A 109 -21.88 -0.31 -9.58
N ASP A 110 -21.88 -1.61 -9.81
CA ASP A 110 -21.60 -2.65 -8.81
C ASP A 110 -20.33 -3.46 -9.12
N CYS A 111 -19.61 -3.16 -10.21
CA CYS A 111 -18.42 -3.91 -10.64
C CYS A 111 -17.30 -2.98 -11.11
N GLN A 112 -16.14 -3.11 -10.49
CA GLN A 112 -14.92 -2.37 -10.82
C GLN A 112 -13.79 -3.34 -11.12
N LEU A 113 -13.10 -3.11 -12.23
CA LEU A 113 -11.85 -3.76 -12.57
C LEU A 113 -10.71 -2.77 -12.27
N ASP A 114 -9.76 -3.18 -11.45
CA ASP A 114 -8.56 -2.43 -11.17
C ASP A 114 -7.33 -3.16 -11.71
N THR A 115 -6.39 -2.41 -12.25
CA THR A 115 -5.10 -2.93 -12.70
C THR A 115 -4.02 -1.98 -12.22
N MET A 116 -2.94 -2.53 -11.70
CA MET A 116 -1.81 -1.77 -11.20
C MET A 116 -0.51 -2.43 -11.62
N PHE A 117 0.35 -1.66 -12.26
CA PHE A 117 1.72 -2.05 -12.55
C PHE A 117 2.65 -1.29 -11.62
N SER A 118 3.45 -2.00 -10.84
CA SER A 118 4.46 -1.40 -9.97
C SER A 118 5.85 -1.91 -10.27
N ARG A 119 6.81 -1.02 -10.14
CA ARG A 119 8.22 -1.27 -10.38
C ARG A 119 9.02 -0.93 -9.13
N GLY A 120 9.87 -1.86 -8.69
CA GLY A 120 10.83 -1.62 -7.64
C GLY A 120 11.84 -0.56 -8.05
N LEU A 121 12.09 0.43 -7.20
CA LEU A 121 13.10 1.47 -7.41
C LEU A 121 14.48 1.08 -6.87
N ASN A 122 14.59 0.00 -6.08
CA ASN A 122 15.83 -0.48 -5.47
C ASN A 122 16.08 -1.96 -5.76
N HIS A 123 17.34 -2.39 -5.67
CA HIS A 123 17.75 -3.80 -5.85
C HIS A 123 17.14 -4.78 -4.82
N ARG A 124 16.40 -4.26 -3.82
CA ARG A 124 15.72 -5.02 -2.77
C ARG A 124 14.21 -5.18 -3.01
N THR A 125 13.63 -4.40 -3.92
CA THR A 125 12.22 -4.52 -4.28
C THR A 125 12.05 -5.40 -5.54
N PRO A 126 10.91 -6.11 -5.68
CA PRO A 126 10.60 -6.87 -6.89
C PRO A 126 10.73 -5.99 -8.13
N TYR A 127 11.39 -6.50 -9.17
CA TYR A 127 11.73 -5.70 -10.35
C TYR A 127 10.50 -5.08 -10.99
N ALA A 128 9.44 -5.87 -11.18
CA ALA A 128 8.13 -5.42 -11.58
C ALA A 128 7.06 -6.37 -11.03
N SER A 129 5.90 -5.84 -10.68
CA SER A 129 4.71 -6.60 -10.34
C SER A 129 3.52 -6.02 -11.06
N TRP A 130 2.65 -6.91 -11.52
CA TRP A 130 1.39 -6.53 -12.13
C TRP A 130 0.27 -7.18 -11.33
N THR A 131 -0.67 -6.35 -10.91
CA THR A 131 -1.83 -6.73 -10.13
C THR A 131 -3.08 -6.42 -10.93
N VAL A 132 -4.01 -7.37 -10.93
CA VAL A 132 -5.36 -7.17 -11.47
C VAL A 132 -6.33 -7.56 -10.37
N GLY A 133 -7.16 -6.61 -9.94
CA GLY A 133 -8.18 -6.78 -8.94
C GLY A 133 -9.56 -6.62 -9.57
N LEU A 134 -10.53 -7.32 -8.98
CA LEU A 134 -11.92 -7.19 -9.39
C LEU A 134 -12.78 -7.07 -8.15
N SER A 135 -13.44 -5.92 -8.05
CA SER A 135 -14.20 -5.51 -6.87
C SER A 135 -15.68 -5.47 -7.20
N PHE A 136 -16.48 -6.15 -6.38
CA PHE A 136 -17.94 -6.15 -6.48
C PHE A 136 -18.57 -5.47 -5.28
N ARG A 137 -19.65 -4.74 -5.52
CA ARG A 137 -20.54 -4.24 -4.47
C ARG A 137 -21.82 -5.08 -4.49
N LEU A 138 -22.13 -5.74 -3.37
CA LEU A 138 -23.41 -6.42 -3.13
C LEU A 138 -24.36 -5.53 -2.34
#